data_AF-A0A8J6EZM7-F1
#
_entry.id   AF-A0A8J6EZM7-F1
#
_cell.length_a   1.000
_cell.length_b   1.000
_cell.length_c   1.000
_cell.angle_alpha   90.00
_cell.angle_beta   90.00
_cell.angle_gamma   90.00
#
_symmetry.space_group_name_H-M   'P 1'
#
loop_
_entity.id
_entity.type
_entity.pdbx_description
1 polymer ?
#
loop_
_entity_poly.entity_id
_entity_poly.type
_entity_poly.pdbx_seq_one_letter_code
_entity_poly.pdbx_strand_id
1 'polypeptide(L)'
;MRIFPGKWLRIKICKKNTFLLLIFWASCWIFGSTFLFAHRSMFSDRCTDEESKKILAGLCYDYNNRAVTGDLCEDLCVTEKLIYKQCLFYQRGKKVLQADWQGTEIILKSKNDAFSKFQAPMFLDESDAQSLTDTELLVMVAVEIKNTLGLDLPNGTLLPLWPERKHSQNWKVELASMWSLYQQEEYLVFNLLQDFSKHVLHVVGTCGHFYAVEFLNAGHSWRQNLFSLEEVVGRSKTGEEKMNAVLDIAISFLDMVHQFDNEFSHRLHLCDVKPENFAIRSDLTVICDKIFRRWFTLSIMGSSHPFPLQAELHTAVQKCAESTNMETLFSDLYSLLQASQRLLPKGNM
;
A
#
# COMPACT_ATOMS: atom_id res chain seq x y z
N MET A 1 4.18 -90.23 12.01
CA MET A 1 3.07 -89.25 11.88
C MET A 1 3.67 -87.85 11.88
N ARG A 2 3.64 -87.13 10.75
CA ARG A 2 4.28 -85.80 10.58
C ARG A 2 3.38 -84.71 11.18
N ILE A 3 3.91 -83.86 12.06
CA ILE A 3 3.22 -82.68 12.61
C ILE A 3 3.95 -81.41 12.13
N PHE A 4 3.20 -80.53 11.46
CA PHE A 4 3.63 -79.29 10.79
C PHE A 4 4.09 -78.18 11.76
N PRO A 5 5.11 -77.35 11.42
CA PRO A 5 5.45 -76.13 12.15
C PRO A 5 4.77 -74.91 11.50
N GLY A 6 3.46 -74.75 11.69
CA GLY A 6 2.67 -73.67 11.05
C GLY A 6 2.39 -72.43 11.91
N LYS A 7 2.65 -72.46 13.22
CA LYS A 7 2.14 -71.43 14.16
C LYS A 7 3.07 -70.25 14.42
N TRP A 8 4.39 -70.42 14.32
CA TRP A 8 5.35 -69.34 14.63
C TRP A 8 5.53 -68.32 13.50
N LEU A 9 5.38 -68.76 12.24
CA LEU A 9 5.44 -67.86 11.07
C LEU A 9 4.21 -66.94 11.00
N ARG A 10 3.03 -67.46 11.37
CA ARG A 10 1.75 -66.72 11.32
C ARG A 10 1.70 -65.53 12.27
N ILE A 11 2.30 -65.63 13.47
CA ILE A 11 2.31 -64.54 14.46
C ILE A 11 3.27 -63.40 14.06
N LYS A 12 4.43 -63.72 13.46
CA LYS A 12 5.35 -62.70 12.91
C LYS A 12 4.76 -62.00 11.69
N ILE A 13 4.05 -62.72 10.81
CA ILE A 13 3.38 -62.14 9.64
C ILE A 13 2.20 -61.24 10.07
N CYS A 14 1.39 -61.65 11.06
CA CYS A 14 0.31 -60.82 11.59
C CYS A 14 0.82 -59.52 12.24
N LYS A 15 1.90 -59.59 13.03
CA LYS A 15 2.53 -58.40 13.65
C LYS A 15 3.15 -57.45 12.61
N LYS A 16 3.74 -58.01 11.54
CA LYS A 16 4.30 -57.21 10.43
C LYS A 16 3.20 -56.56 9.60
N ASN A 17 2.10 -57.25 9.31
CA ASN A 17 0.95 -56.68 8.60
C ASN A 17 0.22 -55.61 9.42
N THR A 18 0.03 -55.81 10.72
CA THR A 18 -0.56 -54.77 11.59
C THR A 18 0.34 -53.55 11.71
N PHE A 19 1.66 -53.72 11.79
CA PHE A 19 2.61 -52.62 11.77
C PHE A 19 2.61 -51.85 10.44
N LEU A 20 2.55 -52.55 9.30
CA LEU A 20 2.44 -51.92 7.97
C LEU A 20 1.13 -51.14 7.80
N LEU A 21 0.00 -51.66 8.32
CA LEU A 21 -1.28 -50.96 8.32
C LEU A 21 -1.23 -49.68 9.18
N LEU A 22 -0.58 -49.73 10.34
CA LEU A 22 -0.38 -48.54 11.18
C LEU A 22 0.50 -47.49 10.51
N ILE A 23 1.59 -47.90 9.83
CA ILE A 23 2.43 -46.98 9.07
C ILE A 23 1.65 -46.37 7.91
N PHE A 24 0.88 -47.16 7.17
CA PHE A 24 0.07 -46.65 6.07
C PHE A 24 -1.00 -45.67 6.56
N TRP A 25 -1.65 -45.96 7.69
CA TRP A 25 -2.63 -45.07 8.30
C TRP A 25 -2.00 -43.76 8.78
N ALA A 26 -0.85 -43.83 9.47
CA ALA A 26 -0.10 -42.65 9.89
C ALA A 26 0.41 -41.84 8.69
N SER A 27 0.85 -42.50 7.63
CA SER A 27 1.28 -41.84 6.39
C SER A 27 0.11 -41.14 5.70
N CYS A 28 -1.04 -41.80 5.55
CA CYS A 28 -2.25 -41.17 5.00
C CYS A 28 -2.73 -40.01 5.86
N TRP A 29 -2.66 -40.12 7.20
CA TRP A 29 -3.01 -39.04 8.11
C TRP A 29 -2.07 -37.83 7.95
N ILE A 30 -0.76 -38.08 7.88
CA ILE A 30 0.24 -37.03 7.67
C ILE A 30 0.03 -36.38 6.30
N PHE A 31 -0.12 -37.15 5.23
CA PHE A 31 -0.37 -36.61 3.88
C PHE A 31 -1.68 -35.84 3.79
N GLY A 32 -2.77 -36.34 4.38
CA GLY A 32 -4.05 -35.63 4.42
C GLY A 32 -3.95 -34.32 5.22
N SER A 33 -3.24 -34.32 6.35
CA SER A 33 -3.05 -33.14 7.18
C SER A 33 -2.13 -32.11 6.52
N THR A 34 -1.03 -32.53 5.88
CA THR A 34 -0.14 -31.63 5.14
C THR A 34 -0.81 -31.09 3.89
N PHE A 35 -1.62 -31.88 3.19
CA PHE A 35 -2.42 -31.42 2.06
C PHE A 35 -3.48 -30.41 2.50
N LEU A 36 -4.21 -30.67 3.59
CA LEU A 36 -5.19 -29.71 4.13
C LEU A 36 -4.52 -28.44 4.64
N PHE A 37 -3.36 -28.55 5.29
CA PHE A 37 -2.58 -27.40 5.76
C PHE A 37 -2.02 -26.59 4.58
N ALA A 38 -1.45 -27.24 3.58
CA ALA A 38 -0.91 -26.61 2.38
C ALA A 38 -2.03 -26.01 1.52
N HIS A 39 -3.17 -26.68 1.38
CA HIS A 39 -4.35 -26.13 0.70
C HIS A 39 -4.86 -24.90 1.46
N ARG A 40 -5.06 -24.99 2.78
CA ARG A 40 -5.49 -23.85 3.58
C ARG A 40 -4.49 -22.69 3.53
N SER A 41 -3.18 -22.95 3.55
CA SER A 41 -2.16 -21.90 3.45
C SER A 41 -2.04 -21.33 2.04
N MET A 42 -2.16 -22.15 1.00
CA MET A 42 -2.07 -21.71 -0.41
C MET A 42 -3.32 -20.95 -0.87
N PHE A 43 -4.50 -21.28 -0.35
CA PHE A 43 -5.77 -20.64 -0.72
C PHE A 43 -6.14 -19.47 0.20
N SER A 44 -5.59 -19.37 1.42
CA SER A 44 -5.81 -18.21 2.30
C SER A 44 -5.21 -16.90 1.76
N ASP A 45 -4.25 -16.99 0.83
CA ASP A 45 -3.51 -15.83 0.32
C ASP A 45 -3.90 -15.41 -1.11
N ARG A 46 -4.85 -16.09 -1.76
CA ARG A 46 -5.30 -15.69 -3.11
C ARG A 46 -6.41 -14.65 -3.04
N CYS A 47 -6.19 -13.54 -3.74
CA CYS A 47 -7.22 -12.55 -4.05
C CYS A 47 -8.33 -13.22 -4.86
N THR A 48 -9.59 -13.16 -4.40
CA THR A 48 -10.74 -13.65 -5.17
C THR A 48 -11.84 -12.61 -5.21
N ASP A 49 -12.58 -12.57 -6.32
CA ASP A 49 -13.65 -11.59 -6.49
C ASP A 49 -14.84 -11.89 -5.57
N GLU A 50 -15.11 -13.16 -5.29
CA GLU A 50 -16.16 -13.56 -4.34
C GLU A 50 -15.86 -13.06 -2.93
N GLU A 51 -14.63 -13.20 -2.46
CA GLU A 51 -14.23 -12.71 -1.13
C GLU A 51 -14.23 -11.18 -1.08
N SER A 52 -13.81 -10.51 -2.17
CA SER A 52 -13.86 -9.05 -2.27
C SER A 52 -15.28 -8.52 -2.12
N LYS A 53 -16.23 -9.15 -2.82
CA LYS A 53 -17.64 -8.78 -2.75
C LYS A 53 -18.23 -9.01 -1.36
N LYS A 54 -17.83 -10.09 -0.66
CA LYS A 54 -18.23 -10.34 0.73
C LYS A 54 -17.70 -9.26 1.68
N ILE A 55 -16.44 -8.85 1.51
CA ILE A 55 -15.84 -7.77 2.32
C ILE A 55 -16.61 -6.46 2.12
N LEU A 56 -16.88 -6.07 0.87
CA LEU A 56 -17.65 -4.86 0.57
C LEU A 56 -19.10 -4.96 1.07
N ALA A 57 -19.73 -6.13 0.97
CA ALA A 57 -21.06 -6.36 1.54
C ALA A 57 -21.07 -6.21 3.08
N GLY A 58 -20.01 -6.67 3.77
CA GLY A 58 -19.83 -6.45 5.19
C GLY A 58 -19.70 -4.97 5.55
N LEU A 59 -18.90 -4.21 4.78
CA LEU A 59 -18.79 -2.77 4.93
C LEU A 59 -20.15 -2.07 4.74
N CYS A 60 -20.93 -2.47 3.74
CA CYS A 60 -22.26 -1.91 3.49
C CYS A 60 -23.28 -2.30 4.56
N TYR A 61 -23.16 -3.49 5.14
CA TYR A 61 -23.94 -3.86 6.31
C TYR A 61 -23.61 -2.93 7.49
N ASP A 62 -22.33 -2.66 7.77
CA ASP A 62 -21.91 -1.74 8.84
C ASP A 62 -22.43 -0.31 8.56
N TYR A 63 -22.40 0.15 7.31
CA TYR A 63 -22.90 1.47 6.92
C TYR A 63 -24.42 1.59 7.12
N ASN A 64 -25.18 0.61 6.65
CA ASN A 64 -26.64 0.59 6.79
C ASN A 64 -27.09 0.54 8.26
N ASN A 65 -26.28 -0.06 9.13
CA ASN A 65 -26.49 -0.08 10.58
C ASN A 65 -25.93 1.15 11.30
N ARG A 66 -25.44 2.17 10.57
CA ARG A 66 -24.84 3.40 11.11
C ARG A 66 -23.63 3.13 12.02
N ALA A 67 -22.89 2.06 11.76
CA ALA A 67 -21.64 1.75 12.47
C ALA A 67 -20.43 2.43 11.82
N VAL A 68 -20.50 2.72 10.52
CA VAL A 68 -19.48 3.45 9.75
C VAL A 68 -20.11 4.56 8.90
N THR A 69 -19.28 5.48 8.44
CA THR A 69 -19.65 6.56 7.52
C THR A 69 -18.48 6.91 6.60
N GLY A 70 -18.75 7.75 5.61
CA GLY A 70 -17.80 8.22 4.60
C GLY A 70 -18.53 8.77 3.39
N ASP A 71 -17.88 9.66 2.66
CA ASP A 71 -18.40 10.31 1.45
C ASP A 71 -18.67 9.33 0.30
N LEU A 72 -17.96 8.19 0.26
CA LEU A 72 -18.18 7.15 -0.74
C LEU A 72 -19.20 6.09 -0.31
N CYS A 73 -19.64 6.05 0.95
CA CYS A 73 -20.49 4.97 1.43
C CYS A 73 -21.86 4.94 0.75
N GLU A 74 -22.47 6.11 0.54
CA GLU A 74 -23.77 6.20 -0.15
C GLU A 74 -23.66 5.68 -1.60
N ASP A 75 -22.59 6.08 -2.30
CA ASP A 75 -22.34 5.68 -3.68
C ASP A 75 -21.95 4.20 -3.84
N LEU A 76 -21.29 3.63 -2.83
CA LEU A 76 -20.91 2.22 -2.78
C LEU A 76 -22.07 1.30 -2.38
N CYS A 77 -22.87 1.70 -1.39
CA CYS A 77 -23.79 0.80 -0.70
C CYS A 77 -25.27 1.00 -1.02
N VAL A 78 -25.63 2.17 -1.56
CA VAL A 78 -27.04 2.55 -1.79
C VAL A 78 -27.29 2.89 -3.25
N THR A 79 -26.54 3.83 -3.81
CA THR A 79 -26.83 4.34 -5.18
C THR A 79 -26.15 3.55 -6.29
N GLU A 80 -25.22 2.65 -5.95
CA GLU A 80 -24.44 1.81 -6.87
C GLU A 80 -23.70 2.60 -7.95
N LYS A 81 -23.34 3.86 -7.67
CA LYS A 81 -22.47 4.67 -8.55
C LYS A 81 -21.00 4.30 -8.44
N LEU A 82 -20.62 3.63 -7.34
CA LEU A 82 -19.30 3.05 -7.13
C LEU A 82 -19.40 1.53 -7.27
N ILE A 83 -18.88 1.00 -8.39
CA ILE A 83 -19.05 -0.39 -8.81
C ILE A 83 -17.71 -1.12 -8.75
N TYR A 84 -17.66 -2.19 -7.96
CA TYR A 84 -16.52 -3.10 -7.92
C TYR A 84 -16.21 -3.74 -9.28
N LYS A 85 -14.92 -3.82 -9.64
CA LYS A 85 -14.44 -4.46 -10.88
C LYS A 85 -13.75 -5.79 -10.60
N GLN A 86 -12.61 -5.75 -9.92
CA GLN A 86 -11.76 -6.93 -9.72
C GLN A 86 -10.87 -6.84 -8.48
N CYS A 87 -10.44 -7.99 -7.99
CA CYS A 87 -9.48 -8.14 -6.90
C CYS A 87 -8.06 -8.01 -7.42
N LEU A 88 -7.28 -7.04 -6.94
CA LEU A 88 -5.89 -6.88 -7.37
C LEU A 88 -4.91 -7.59 -6.45
N PHE A 89 -5.11 -7.46 -5.13
CA PHE A 89 -4.13 -7.99 -4.18
C PHE A 89 -4.68 -8.24 -2.77
N TYR A 90 -4.34 -9.41 -2.21
CA TYR A 90 -4.44 -9.72 -0.77
C TYR A 90 -3.08 -10.16 -0.22
N GLN A 91 -2.60 -9.49 0.82
CA GLN A 91 -1.45 -9.99 1.59
C GLN A 91 -1.54 -9.53 3.04
N ARG A 92 -1.49 -10.47 3.98
CA ARG A 92 -1.43 -10.20 5.43
C ARG A 92 -2.52 -9.21 5.91
N GLY A 93 -3.73 -9.33 5.38
CA GLY A 93 -4.87 -8.45 5.72
C GLY A 93 -5.12 -7.30 4.75
N LYS A 94 -4.08 -6.80 4.05
CA LYS A 94 -4.23 -5.69 3.09
C LYS A 94 -5.15 -6.08 1.93
N LYS A 95 -6.10 -5.22 1.63
CA LYS A 95 -7.10 -5.33 0.55
C LYS A 95 -6.85 -4.23 -0.46
N VAL A 96 -6.67 -4.61 -1.72
CA VAL A 96 -6.55 -3.68 -2.85
C VAL A 96 -7.52 -4.13 -3.91
N LEU A 97 -8.58 -3.35 -4.10
CA LEU A 97 -9.69 -3.65 -4.99
C LEU A 97 -9.82 -2.55 -6.03
N GLN A 98 -10.01 -2.92 -7.29
CA GLN A 98 -10.31 -1.96 -8.35
C GLN A 98 -11.82 -1.75 -8.44
N ALA A 99 -12.23 -0.50 -8.60
CA ALA A 99 -13.61 -0.10 -8.77
C ALA A 99 -13.75 1.04 -9.80
N ASP A 100 -14.96 1.24 -10.29
CA ASP A 100 -15.35 2.39 -11.12
C ASP A 100 -16.27 3.27 -10.30
N TRP A 101 -15.94 4.55 -10.19
CA TRP A 101 -16.76 5.54 -9.54
C TRP A 101 -17.14 6.60 -10.57
N GLN A 102 -18.43 6.62 -10.95
CA GLN A 102 -18.97 7.58 -11.92
C GLN A 102 -18.18 7.62 -13.25
N GLY A 103 -17.69 6.46 -13.73
CA GLY A 103 -16.91 6.36 -14.96
C GLY A 103 -15.42 6.65 -14.80
N THR A 104 -14.93 6.88 -13.58
CA THR A 104 -13.51 7.04 -13.26
C THR A 104 -13.00 5.81 -12.50
N GLU A 105 -11.88 5.23 -12.95
CA GLU A 105 -11.27 4.11 -12.24
C GLU A 105 -10.59 4.56 -10.94
N ILE A 106 -10.85 3.83 -9.86
CA ILE A 106 -10.29 4.08 -8.52
C ILE A 106 -9.83 2.77 -7.88
N ILE A 107 -8.94 2.89 -6.89
CA ILE A 107 -8.50 1.76 -6.06
C ILE A 107 -9.00 1.94 -4.63
N LEU A 108 -9.79 0.98 -4.17
CA LEU A 108 -10.19 0.84 -2.77
C LEU A 108 -9.10 0.07 -2.01
N LYS A 109 -8.58 0.68 -0.96
CA LYS A 109 -7.54 0.11 -0.10
C LYS A 109 -8.02 0.01 1.34
N SER A 110 -7.65 -1.08 2.01
CA SER A 110 -7.73 -1.18 3.47
C SER A 110 -6.69 -2.14 4.03
N LYS A 111 -6.20 -1.88 5.25
CA LYS A 111 -5.24 -2.74 5.96
C LYS A 111 -5.87 -4.05 6.45
N ASN A 112 -7.17 -4.07 6.71
CA ASN A 112 -7.92 -5.23 7.18
C ASN A 112 -9.14 -5.48 6.29
N ASP A 113 -9.74 -6.66 6.43
CA ASP A 113 -10.93 -7.09 5.69
C ASP A 113 -12.26 -6.74 6.36
N ALA A 114 -12.22 -6.24 7.59
CA ALA A 114 -13.40 -5.94 8.38
C ALA A 114 -13.13 -4.76 9.32
N PHE A 115 -14.16 -3.94 9.53
CA PHE A 115 -14.10 -2.78 10.42
C PHE A 115 -13.79 -3.18 11.86
N SER A 116 -14.34 -4.30 12.32
CA SER A 116 -14.13 -4.83 13.67
C SER A 116 -12.69 -5.24 13.99
N LYS A 117 -11.79 -5.30 13.00
CA LYS A 117 -10.36 -5.61 13.20
C LYS A 117 -9.53 -4.37 13.56
N PHE A 118 -10.11 -3.18 13.45
CA PHE A 118 -9.49 -1.94 13.92
C PHE A 118 -9.78 -1.74 15.39
N GLN A 119 -8.83 -1.17 16.12
CA GLN A 119 -9.03 -0.83 17.52
C GLN A 119 -10.02 0.33 17.60
N ALA A 120 -11.04 0.21 18.43
CA ALA A 120 -11.93 1.33 18.72
C ALA A 120 -11.18 2.42 19.51
N PRO A 121 -11.57 3.70 19.41
CA PRO A 121 -11.07 4.73 20.32
C PRO A 121 -11.40 4.33 21.76
N MET A 122 -10.42 4.49 22.66
CA MET A 122 -10.47 4.04 24.07
C MET A 122 -11.68 4.56 24.89
N PHE A 123 -12.40 5.58 24.41
CA PHE A 123 -13.46 6.28 25.14
C PHE A 123 -14.84 6.24 24.46
N LEU A 124 -15.07 5.33 23.50
CA LEU A 124 -16.42 5.15 22.92
C LEU A 124 -17.41 4.41 23.82
N ASP A 125 -17.04 4.08 25.07
CA ASP A 125 -18.01 3.63 26.06
C ASP A 125 -19.00 4.76 26.42
N GLU A 126 -20.28 4.38 26.52
CA GLU A 126 -21.43 5.29 26.52
C GLU A 126 -21.43 6.36 27.62
N SER A 127 -20.67 6.18 28.71
CA SER A 127 -20.66 7.11 29.86
C SER A 127 -19.72 8.31 29.70
N ASP A 128 -18.62 8.18 28.95
CA ASP A 128 -17.49 9.14 29.02
C ASP A 128 -17.34 9.97 27.73
N ALA A 129 -18.03 9.60 26.66
CA ALA A 129 -17.97 10.31 25.37
C ALA A 129 -18.61 11.71 25.40
N GLN A 130 -19.48 12.01 26.37
CA GLN A 130 -20.12 13.33 26.51
C GLN A 130 -19.20 14.38 27.14
N SER A 131 -18.11 13.99 27.80
CA SER A 131 -17.18 14.92 28.47
C SER A 131 -15.93 15.28 27.68
N LEU A 132 -15.68 14.61 26.53
CA LEU A 132 -14.47 14.85 25.75
C LEU A 132 -14.49 16.22 25.10
N THR A 133 -13.53 17.06 25.44
CA THR A 133 -13.29 18.37 24.81
C THR A 133 -12.62 18.21 23.44
N ASP A 134 -12.77 19.20 22.57
CA ASP A 134 -12.13 19.17 21.24
C ASP A 134 -10.60 19.11 21.34
N THR A 135 -10.03 19.71 22.39
CA THR A 135 -8.60 19.66 22.69
C THR A 135 -8.14 18.25 23.05
N GLU A 136 -8.89 17.52 23.88
CA GLU A 136 -8.54 16.14 24.25
C GLU A 136 -8.62 15.21 23.04
N LEU A 137 -9.63 15.41 22.18
CA LEU A 137 -9.77 14.65 20.95
C LEU A 137 -8.62 14.91 19.97
N LEU A 138 -8.23 16.18 19.79
CA LEU A 138 -7.08 16.56 18.98
C LEU A 138 -5.78 15.94 19.50
N VAL A 139 -5.57 15.94 20.82
CA VAL A 139 -4.40 15.29 21.44
C VAL A 139 -4.42 13.79 21.18
N MET A 140 -5.58 13.14 21.30
CA MET A 140 -5.72 11.71 21.03
C MET A 140 -5.40 11.36 19.58
N VAL A 141 -5.95 12.12 18.63
CA VAL A 141 -5.66 11.97 17.20
C VAL A 141 -4.17 12.20 16.93
N ALA A 142 -3.57 13.22 17.54
CA ALA A 142 -2.14 13.49 17.42
C ALA A 142 -1.28 12.32 17.92
N VAL A 143 -1.67 11.73 19.06
CA VAL A 143 -0.98 10.56 19.62
C VAL A 143 -1.12 9.35 18.71
N GLU A 144 -2.30 9.10 18.14
CA GLU A 144 -2.49 7.97 17.22
C GLU A 144 -1.70 8.15 15.92
N ILE A 145 -1.70 9.36 15.36
CA ILE A 145 -0.88 9.68 14.19
C ILE A 145 0.60 9.55 14.53
N LYS A 146 1.03 10.00 15.71
CA LYS A 146 2.40 9.82 16.18
C LYS A 146 2.73 8.34 16.36
N ASN A 147 1.83 7.51 16.85
CA ASN A 147 2.04 6.07 17.01
C ASN A 147 2.14 5.37 15.65
N THR A 148 1.29 5.76 14.69
CA THR A 148 1.24 5.15 13.36
C THR A 148 2.39 5.63 12.47
N LEU A 149 2.65 6.94 12.43
CA LEU A 149 3.70 7.52 11.60
C LEU A 149 5.06 7.52 12.31
N GLY A 150 5.13 7.64 13.63
CA GLY A 150 6.38 7.91 14.34
C GLY A 150 6.85 9.36 14.19
N LEU A 151 5.92 10.33 14.15
CA LEU A 151 6.18 11.76 13.94
C LEU A 151 5.57 12.62 15.04
N ASP A 152 6.32 13.63 15.48
CA ASP A 152 5.75 14.78 16.17
C ASP A 152 5.16 15.74 15.13
N LEU A 153 3.84 15.87 15.13
CA LEU A 153 3.16 16.81 14.25
C LEU A 153 3.32 18.24 14.80
N PRO A 154 3.70 19.22 13.96
CA PRO A 154 3.73 20.61 14.39
C PRO A 154 2.32 21.10 14.71
N ASN A 155 2.22 21.97 15.73
CA ASN A 155 0.96 22.56 16.17
C ASN A 155 0.23 23.23 14.98
N GLY A 156 -0.96 22.74 14.64
CA GLY A 156 -1.79 23.26 13.54
C GLY A 156 -2.01 22.30 12.36
N THR A 157 -1.15 21.29 12.18
CA THR A 157 -1.27 20.28 11.10
C THR A 157 -2.41 19.28 11.30
N LEU A 158 -3.06 19.31 12.47
CA LEU A 158 -4.18 18.45 12.84
C LEU A 158 -5.54 19.00 12.38
N LEU A 159 -5.62 20.31 12.06
CA LEU A 159 -6.87 20.95 11.62
C LEU A 159 -7.42 20.39 10.29
N PRO A 160 -6.60 20.05 9.27
CA PRO A 160 -7.12 19.42 8.04
C PRO A 160 -7.66 18.01 8.27
N LEU A 161 -7.18 17.33 9.31
CA LEU A 161 -7.52 15.94 9.59
C LEU A 161 -8.82 15.81 10.38
N TRP A 162 -9.21 16.82 11.15
CA TRP A 162 -10.47 16.80 11.89
C TRP A 162 -11.40 17.89 11.35
N PRO A 163 -12.52 17.56 10.67
CA PRO A 163 -13.55 18.56 10.43
C PRO A 163 -14.00 19.06 11.80
N GLU A 164 -13.93 20.37 12.04
CA GLU A 164 -14.41 20.99 13.27
C GLU A 164 -15.69 20.29 13.74
N ARG A 165 -15.82 20.08 15.05
CA ARG A 165 -16.96 19.40 15.69
C ARG A 165 -18.25 20.18 15.44
N LYS A 166 -18.72 20.23 14.19
CA LYS A 166 -20.08 20.58 13.86
C LYS A 166 -20.89 19.55 14.62
N HIS A 167 -21.92 20.01 15.33
CA HIS A 167 -22.83 19.20 16.13
C HIS A 167 -23.59 18.17 15.27
N SER A 168 -22.89 17.29 14.56
CA SER A 168 -23.45 16.21 13.80
C SER A 168 -23.99 15.22 14.82
N GLN A 169 -25.24 14.81 14.61
CA GLN A 169 -25.88 13.82 15.46
C GLN A 169 -25.13 12.47 15.45
N ASN A 170 -24.19 12.30 14.49
CA ASN A 170 -23.46 11.07 14.20
C ASN A 170 -21.94 11.18 14.43
N TRP A 171 -21.45 12.18 15.18
CA TRP A 171 -20.01 12.41 15.36
C TRP A 171 -19.24 11.18 15.89
N LYS A 172 -19.89 10.29 16.66
CA LYS A 172 -19.29 9.04 17.14
C LYS A 172 -18.93 8.09 15.98
N VAL A 173 -19.80 8.02 14.96
CA VAL A 173 -19.64 7.17 13.78
C VAL A 173 -18.57 7.75 12.86
N GLU A 174 -18.56 9.08 12.71
CA GLU A 174 -17.51 9.84 12.02
C GLU A 174 -16.16 9.57 12.67
N LEU A 175 -16.07 9.73 14.01
CA LEU A 175 -14.86 9.42 14.77
C LEU A 175 -14.42 7.96 14.59
N ALA A 176 -15.33 7.00 14.72
CA ALA A 176 -14.98 5.58 14.61
C ALA A 176 -14.43 5.22 13.21
N SER A 177 -15.05 5.77 12.16
CA SER A 177 -14.60 5.59 10.79
C SER A 177 -13.22 6.22 10.57
N MET A 178 -13.04 7.49 10.97
CA MET A 178 -11.75 8.19 10.89
C MET A 178 -10.65 7.49 11.70
N TRP A 179 -10.96 7.01 12.89
CA TRP A 179 -10.02 6.31 13.77
C TRP A 179 -9.49 5.03 13.14
N SER A 180 -10.32 4.31 12.38
CA SER A 180 -9.88 3.14 11.62
C SER A 180 -8.95 3.49 10.46
N LEU A 181 -9.08 4.69 9.88
CA LEU A 181 -8.20 5.20 8.83
C LEU A 181 -6.84 5.64 9.40
N TYR A 182 -6.81 6.25 10.59
CA TYR A 182 -5.57 6.67 11.26
C TYR A 182 -4.66 5.52 11.68
N GLN A 183 -5.19 4.31 11.83
CA GLN A 183 -4.40 3.09 12.07
C GLN A 183 -3.69 2.56 10.81
N GLN A 184 -3.79 3.28 9.69
CA GLN A 184 -3.24 2.91 8.38
C GLN A 184 -2.21 3.96 7.93
N GLU A 185 -0.93 3.58 7.98
CA GLU A 185 0.21 4.44 7.64
C GLU A 185 0.10 5.04 6.23
N GLU A 186 -0.20 4.21 5.21
CA GLU A 186 -0.33 4.67 3.83
C GLU A 186 -1.42 5.75 3.66
N TYR A 187 -2.59 5.55 4.27
CA TYR A 187 -3.67 6.54 4.24
C TYR A 187 -3.23 7.87 4.84
N LEU A 188 -2.62 7.82 6.03
CA LEU A 188 -2.14 9.04 6.70
C LEU A 188 -1.11 9.78 5.87
N VAL A 189 -0.15 9.07 5.27
CA VAL A 189 0.88 9.67 4.43
C VAL A 189 0.26 10.35 3.21
N PHE A 190 -0.64 9.67 2.49
CA PHE A 190 -1.29 10.25 1.31
C PHE A 190 -2.17 11.43 1.69
N ASN A 191 -3.03 11.28 2.69
CA ASN A 191 -3.96 12.32 3.10
C ASN A 191 -3.24 13.57 3.65
N LEU A 192 -2.09 13.40 4.31
CA LEU A 192 -1.29 14.54 4.79
C LEU A 192 -0.47 15.21 3.71
N LEU A 193 0.05 14.46 2.73
CA LEU A 193 1.00 14.98 1.75
C LEU A 193 0.36 15.39 0.43
N GLN A 194 -0.86 14.95 0.12
CA GLN A 194 -1.50 15.19 -1.18
C GLN A 194 -1.63 16.67 -1.56
N ASP A 195 -1.77 17.57 -0.57
CA ASP A 195 -1.86 19.01 -0.80
C ASP A 195 -0.48 19.69 -0.92
N PHE A 196 0.60 18.99 -0.56
CA PHE A 196 1.96 19.52 -0.51
C PHE A 196 2.88 18.89 -1.56
N SER A 197 2.55 17.69 -2.05
CA SER A 197 3.34 16.97 -3.04
C SER A 197 2.47 16.42 -4.16
N LYS A 198 2.84 16.77 -5.39
CA LYS A 198 2.27 16.15 -6.60
C LYS A 198 2.69 14.68 -6.80
N HIS A 199 3.65 14.19 -6.00
CA HIS A 199 4.29 12.89 -6.12
C HIS A 199 3.73 11.81 -5.18
N VAL A 200 2.63 12.10 -4.50
CA VAL A 200 1.88 11.10 -3.70
C VAL A 200 0.53 10.82 -4.33
N LEU A 201 -0.05 9.67 -4.00
CA LEU A 201 -1.40 9.33 -4.43
C LEU A 201 -2.43 10.28 -3.83
N HIS A 202 -3.39 10.69 -4.64
CA HIS A 202 -4.53 11.45 -4.17
C HIS A 202 -5.60 10.54 -3.56
N VAL A 203 -6.03 10.84 -2.33
CA VAL A 203 -7.16 10.19 -1.67
C VAL A 203 -8.45 10.84 -2.15
N VAL A 204 -9.27 10.08 -2.88
CA VAL A 204 -10.51 10.61 -3.51
C VAL A 204 -11.73 10.54 -2.59
N GLY A 205 -11.67 9.73 -1.54
CA GLY A 205 -12.76 9.56 -0.59
C GLY A 205 -12.60 8.32 0.29
N THR A 206 -13.58 8.09 1.15
CA THR A 206 -13.55 7.06 2.20
C THR A 206 -14.91 6.40 2.41
N CYS A 207 -14.90 5.17 2.90
CA CYS A 207 -16.07 4.53 3.50
C CYS A 207 -15.63 3.63 4.65
N GLY A 208 -15.92 4.02 5.89
CA GLY A 208 -15.46 3.32 7.09
C GLY A 208 -13.94 3.18 7.11
N HIS A 209 -13.46 1.94 7.06
CA HIS A 209 -12.03 1.59 7.06
C HIS A 209 -11.39 1.52 5.67
N PHE A 210 -12.19 1.66 4.62
CA PHE A 210 -11.69 1.74 3.25
C PHE A 210 -11.45 3.20 2.87
N TYR A 211 -10.34 3.45 2.20
CA TYR A 211 -10.07 4.69 1.50
C TYR A 211 -9.89 4.39 0.02
N ALA A 212 -10.28 5.35 -0.82
CA ALA A 212 -10.14 5.27 -2.25
C ALA A 212 -9.02 6.21 -2.70
N VAL A 213 -8.26 5.78 -3.70
CA VAL A 213 -7.24 6.59 -4.38
C VAL A 213 -7.44 6.52 -5.90
N GLU A 214 -6.84 7.46 -6.62
CA GLU A 214 -6.79 7.42 -8.09
C GLU A 214 -6.19 6.10 -8.60
N PHE A 215 -6.73 5.57 -9.71
CA PHE A 215 -6.12 4.44 -10.41
C PHE A 215 -4.99 4.94 -11.31
N LEU A 216 -3.78 4.41 -11.12
CA LEU A 216 -2.62 4.71 -11.94
C LEU A 216 -1.92 3.42 -12.39
N ASN A 217 -1.34 3.45 -13.58
CA ASN A 217 -0.55 2.34 -14.09
C ASN A 217 0.82 2.32 -13.41
N ALA A 218 0.99 1.35 -12.52
CA ALA A 218 2.26 1.10 -11.85
C ALA A 218 3.31 0.53 -12.81
N GLY A 219 4.59 0.69 -12.45
CA GLY A 219 5.68 0.07 -13.17
C GLY A 219 5.69 -1.44 -13.07
N HIS A 220 6.38 -2.10 -14.01
CA HIS A 220 6.48 -3.57 -14.05
C HIS A 220 7.93 -4.02 -14.21
N SER A 221 8.43 -4.86 -13.29
CA SER A 221 9.78 -5.44 -13.35
C SER A 221 10.03 -6.42 -14.52
N TRP A 222 8.98 -6.94 -15.16
CA TRP A 222 9.10 -8.00 -16.18
C TRP A 222 9.10 -7.50 -17.63
N ARG A 223 8.91 -6.19 -17.87
CA ARG A 223 9.00 -5.57 -19.21
C ARG A 223 10.36 -4.86 -19.37
N GLN A 224 10.84 -4.74 -20.62
CA GLN A 224 12.07 -3.98 -20.91
C GLN A 224 11.96 -2.49 -20.52
N ASN A 225 10.73 -1.97 -20.46
CA ASN A 225 10.43 -0.61 -20.02
C ASN A 225 9.82 -0.63 -18.61
N LEU A 226 10.35 0.20 -17.71
CA LEU A 226 9.85 0.37 -16.34
C LEU A 226 8.36 0.75 -16.30
N PHE A 227 7.91 1.55 -17.28
CA PHE A 227 6.53 2.02 -17.43
C PHE A 227 6.08 1.86 -18.89
N SER A 228 4.79 1.57 -19.10
CA SER A 228 4.23 1.46 -20.45
C SER A 228 3.94 2.84 -21.02
N LEU A 229 4.92 3.44 -21.72
CA LEU A 229 4.77 4.76 -22.34
C LEU A 229 3.61 4.82 -23.34
N GLU A 230 3.24 3.71 -23.99
CA GLU A 230 2.08 3.70 -24.89
C GLU A 230 0.75 3.96 -24.17
N GLU A 231 0.65 3.59 -22.89
CA GLU A 231 -0.57 3.77 -22.08
C GLU A 231 -0.67 5.22 -21.58
N VAL A 232 0.47 5.86 -21.30
CA VAL A 232 0.54 7.22 -20.78
C VAL A 232 0.49 8.26 -21.91
N VAL A 233 1.24 8.02 -22.98
CA VAL A 233 1.51 9.00 -24.05
C VAL A 233 0.73 8.69 -25.34
N GLY A 234 0.15 7.49 -25.45
CA GLY A 234 -0.59 7.03 -26.61
C GLY A 234 0.28 6.36 -27.69
N ARG A 235 -0.31 5.42 -28.44
CA ARG A 235 0.40 4.58 -29.43
C ARG A 235 0.92 5.34 -30.66
N SER A 236 0.45 6.56 -30.92
CA SER A 236 0.64 7.27 -32.20
C SER A 236 1.76 8.33 -32.19
N LYS A 237 2.62 8.35 -31.17
CA LYS A 237 3.68 9.36 -31.02
C LYS A 237 4.99 8.98 -31.72
N THR A 238 5.71 9.98 -32.24
CA THR A 238 7.02 9.83 -32.89
C THR A 238 8.09 9.38 -31.89
N GLY A 239 9.25 8.92 -32.39
CA GLY A 239 10.37 8.53 -31.53
C GLY A 239 10.88 9.69 -30.65
N GLU A 240 10.83 10.91 -31.17
CA GLU A 240 11.21 12.13 -30.46
C GLU A 240 10.24 12.46 -29.32
N GLU A 241 8.94 12.39 -29.57
CA GLU A 241 7.93 12.63 -28.53
C GLU A 241 7.98 11.59 -27.40
N LYS A 242 8.29 10.33 -27.73
CA LYS A 242 8.51 9.28 -26.72
C LYS A 242 9.75 9.56 -25.88
N MET A 243 10.82 10.04 -26.50
CA MET A 243 12.05 10.39 -25.81
C MET A 243 11.84 11.58 -24.86
N ASN A 244 11.15 12.62 -25.32
CA ASN A 244 10.80 13.77 -24.47
C ASN A 244 9.97 13.32 -23.25
N ALA A 245 8.99 12.44 -23.45
CA ALA A 245 8.22 11.90 -22.34
C ALA A 245 9.07 11.10 -21.33
N VAL A 246 10.08 10.36 -21.79
CA VAL A 246 11.04 9.67 -20.89
C VAL A 246 11.86 10.67 -20.09
N LEU A 247 12.30 11.76 -20.72
CA LEU A 247 13.05 12.81 -20.05
C LEU A 247 12.18 13.54 -19.01
N ASP A 248 10.93 13.85 -19.34
CA ASP A 248 9.97 14.45 -18.40
C ASP A 248 9.72 13.55 -17.19
N ILE A 249 9.55 12.24 -17.40
CA ILE A 249 9.42 11.26 -16.32
C ILE A 249 10.70 11.23 -15.46
N ALA A 250 11.88 11.28 -16.08
CA ALA A 250 13.16 11.29 -15.35
C ALA A 250 13.32 12.55 -14.49
N ILE A 251 12.97 13.73 -15.04
CA ILE A 251 12.93 14.99 -14.26
C ILE A 251 11.96 14.85 -13.10
N SER A 252 10.76 14.32 -13.34
CA SER A 252 9.75 14.10 -12.31
C SER A 252 10.23 13.19 -11.17
N PHE A 253 11.00 12.15 -11.47
CA PHE A 253 11.67 11.33 -10.45
C PHE A 253 12.66 12.13 -9.61
N LEU A 254 13.48 12.99 -10.24
CA LEU A 254 14.47 13.80 -9.54
C LEU A 254 13.83 14.88 -8.68
N ASP A 255 12.76 15.52 -9.19
CA ASP A 255 11.92 16.46 -8.44
C ASP A 255 11.34 15.79 -7.19
N MET A 256 10.78 14.58 -7.34
CA MET A 256 10.23 13.81 -6.21
C MET A 256 11.29 13.55 -5.13
N VAL A 257 12.47 13.05 -5.52
CA VAL A 257 13.55 12.76 -4.56
C VAL A 257 14.04 14.04 -3.90
N HIS A 258 14.16 15.14 -4.65
CA HIS A 258 14.57 16.44 -4.11
C HIS A 258 13.57 16.95 -3.07
N GLN A 259 12.27 16.93 -3.40
CA GLN A 259 11.21 17.36 -2.51
C GLN A 259 11.18 16.51 -1.23
N PHE A 260 11.29 15.19 -1.36
CA PHE A 260 11.23 14.27 -0.21
C PHE A 260 12.43 14.41 0.74
N ASP A 261 13.59 14.83 0.24
CA ASP A 261 14.82 15.01 1.04
C ASP A 261 14.96 16.43 1.64
N ASN A 262 14.42 17.46 0.97
CA ASN A 262 14.72 18.85 1.31
C ASN A 262 13.53 19.72 1.71
N GLU A 263 12.30 19.41 1.29
CA GLU A 263 11.16 20.34 1.44
C GLU A 263 10.28 20.04 2.65
N PHE A 264 10.39 18.85 3.24
CA PHE A 264 9.65 18.49 4.45
C PHE A 264 10.52 18.65 5.71
N SER A 265 9.88 19.03 6.83
CA SER A 265 10.57 19.13 8.13
C SER A 265 11.18 17.80 8.59
N HIS A 266 10.63 16.68 8.12
CA HIS A 266 11.21 15.35 8.27
C HIS A 266 11.44 14.75 6.89
N ARG A 267 12.66 14.28 6.63
CA ARG A 267 13.02 13.62 5.37
C ARG A 267 12.16 12.38 5.14
N LEU A 268 11.58 12.24 3.96
CA LEU A 268 10.81 11.06 3.57
C LEU A 268 11.73 10.09 2.82
N HIS A 269 12.16 9.03 3.51
CA HIS A 269 13.03 8.02 2.89
C HIS A 269 12.24 6.96 2.12
N LEU A 270 12.65 6.70 0.88
CA LEU A 270 12.11 5.62 0.06
C LEU A 270 12.93 4.34 0.27
N CYS A 271 12.45 3.42 1.11
CA CYS A 271 13.20 2.19 1.44
C CYS A 271 12.92 1.00 0.51
N ASP A 272 11.82 1.02 -0.24
CA ASP A 272 11.42 -0.07 -1.16
C ASP A 272 11.32 0.47 -2.59
N VAL A 273 12.45 0.91 -3.14
CA VAL A 273 12.51 1.44 -4.50
C VAL A 273 12.38 0.29 -5.48
N LYS A 274 11.18 0.09 -6.00
CA LYS A 274 10.84 -0.94 -7.00
C LYS A 274 9.86 -0.37 -8.02
N PRO A 275 9.89 -0.81 -9.29
CA PRO A 275 9.01 -0.29 -10.33
C PRO A 275 7.52 -0.37 -9.95
N GLU A 276 7.12 -1.42 -9.23
CA GLU A 276 5.73 -1.65 -8.82
C GLU A 276 5.23 -0.66 -7.76
N ASN A 277 6.13 0.08 -7.10
CA ASN A 277 5.80 1.07 -6.08
C ASN A 277 5.76 2.50 -6.65
N PHE A 278 5.97 2.65 -7.96
CA PHE A 278 5.84 3.92 -8.66
C PHE A 278 4.81 3.80 -9.78
N ALA A 279 4.15 4.90 -10.06
CA ALA A 279 3.18 5.02 -11.13
C ALA A 279 3.41 6.34 -11.89
N ILE A 280 2.93 6.41 -13.13
CA ILE A 280 3.03 7.62 -13.95
C ILE A 280 1.61 8.11 -14.24
N ARG A 281 1.33 9.37 -13.90
CA ARG A 281 0.07 10.04 -14.24
C ARG A 281 0.10 10.50 -15.71
N SER A 282 -1.06 10.78 -16.30
CA SER A 282 -1.20 11.21 -17.70
C SER A 282 -0.42 12.48 -18.06
N ASP A 283 -0.10 13.32 -17.07
CA ASP A 283 0.72 14.52 -17.19
C ASP A 283 2.23 14.24 -17.05
N LEU A 284 2.64 12.95 -17.06
CA LEU A 284 4.02 12.47 -16.88
C LEU A 284 4.58 12.64 -15.46
N THR A 285 3.73 13.00 -14.49
CA THR A 285 4.15 13.08 -13.09
C THR A 285 4.36 11.68 -12.50
N VAL A 286 5.52 11.47 -11.88
CA VAL A 286 5.85 10.26 -11.13
C VAL A 286 5.18 10.29 -9.76
N ILE A 287 4.47 9.22 -9.43
CA ILE A 287 3.75 9.04 -8.16
C ILE A 287 4.35 7.88 -7.39
N CYS A 288 4.57 8.09 -6.09
CA CYS A 288 4.99 7.05 -5.17
C CYS A 288 3.76 6.39 -4.50
N ASP A 289 3.50 5.13 -4.84
CA ASP A 289 2.42 4.31 -4.26
C ASP A 289 2.83 3.64 -2.93
N LYS A 290 4.13 3.56 -2.62
CA LYS A 290 4.60 3.07 -1.30
C LYS A 290 5.72 3.91 -0.73
N ILE A 291 5.40 4.58 0.37
CA ILE A 291 6.35 5.30 1.20
C ILE A 291 6.49 4.50 2.50
N PHE A 292 7.63 3.83 2.69
CA PHE A 292 7.90 3.02 3.89
C PHE A 292 8.68 3.82 4.93
N ARG A 293 8.24 3.78 6.20
CA ARG A 293 8.79 4.66 7.25
C ARG A 293 9.43 3.94 8.45
N ARG A 294 10.18 2.84 8.27
CA ARG A 294 10.71 2.10 9.44
C ARG A 294 12.08 2.51 9.99
N TRP A 295 12.80 3.48 9.43
CA TRP A 295 14.03 4.00 10.06
C TRP A 295 14.07 5.52 10.13
N PHE A 296 13.48 6.08 11.19
CA PHE A 296 13.94 7.34 11.77
C PHE A 296 14.85 6.96 12.93
N THR A 297 16.14 6.83 12.65
CA THR A 297 17.13 6.82 13.72
C THR A 297 17.11 8.21 14.35
N LEU A 298 16.81 8.26 15.65
CA LEU A 298 17.07 9.41 16.53
C LEU A 298 18.41 10.06 16.14
N SER A 299 18.37 11.38 15.96
CA SER A 299 19.50 12.24 15.64
C SER A 299 20.83 11.74 16.21
N ILE A 300 21.72 11.28 15.33
CA ILE A 300 23.16 11.40 15.55
C ILE A 300 23.76 11.98 14.27
N MET A 301 24.06 13.28 14.37
CA MET A 301 25.04 14.04 13.59
C MET A 301 24.87 14.14 12.07
N GLY A 302 24.89 15.39 11.60
CA GLY A 302 25.53 15.73 10.33
C GLY A 302 24.67 16.59 9.43
N SER A 303 24.88 17.91 9.52
CA SER A 303 24.68 18.84 8.41
C SER A 303 25.00 18.16 7.07
N SER A 304 24.02 18.03 6.20
CA SER A 304 24.23 17.48 4.86
C SER A 304 23.78 18.52 3.85
N HIS A 305 24.77 19.11 3.20
CA HIS A 305 24.62 19.85 1.95
C HIS A 305 23.75 19.07 0.95
N PRO A 306 23.04 19.75 0.02
CA PRO A 306 22.41 19.06 -1.10
C PRO A 306 23.48 18.20 -1.79
N PHE A 307 23.15 16.95 -2.09
CA PHE A 307 24.06 16.04 -2.77
C PHE A 307 24.46 16.71 -4.10
N PRO A 308 25.71 17.18 -4.30
CA PRO A 308 26.06 18.02 -5.46
C PRO A 308 25.76 17.29 -6.77
N LEU A 309 25.89 15.97 -6.75
CA LEU A 309 25.59 15.11 -7.88
C LEU A 309 24.11 15.06 -8.27
N GLN A 310 23.17 15.28 -7.34
CA GLN A 310 21.74 15.30 -7.65
C GLN A 310 21.35 16.58 -8.39
N ALA A 311 21.90 17.72 -7.98
CA ALA A 311 21.71 19.00 -8.67
C ALA A 311 22.35 18.98 -10.08
N GLU A 312 23.53 18.39 -10.21
CA GLU A 312 24.20 18.17 -11.50
C GLU A 312 23.39 17.22 -12.40
N LEU A 313 22.84 16.13 -11.83
CA LEU A 313 22.00 15.18 -12.56
C LEU A 313 20.71 15.83 -13.06
N HIS A 314 20.03 16.61 -12.21
CA HIS A 314 18.82 17.35 -12.58
C HIS A 314 19.10 18.33 -13.74
N THR A 315 20.17 19.11 -13.61
CA THR A 315 20.62 20.04 -14.66
C THR A 315 20.94 19.32 -15.97
N ALA A 316 21.59 18.14 -15.91
CA ALA A 316 21.92 17.36 -17.09
C ALA A 316 20.67 16.79 -17.79
N VAL A 317 19.69 16.27 -17.03
CA VAL A 317 18.42 15.79 -17.59
C VAL A 317 17.63 16.93 -18.23
N GLN A 318 17.52 18.09 -17.57
CA GLN A 318 16.83 19.25 -18.13
C GLN A 318 17.46 19.73 -19.44
N LYS A 319 18.79 19.82 -19.50
CA LYS A 319 19.50 20.14 -20.75
C LYS A 319 19.25 19.11 -21.85
N CYS A 320 19.02 17.84 -21.51
CA CYS A 320 18.66 16.81 -22.50
C CYS A 320 17.27 17.07 -23.05
N ALA A 321 16.32 17.45 -22.20
CA ALA A 321 14.93 17.72 -22.59
C ALA A 321 14.80 18.95 -23.50
N GLU A 322 15.67 19.95 -23.34
CA GLU A 322 15.64 21.19 -24.11
C GLU A 322 16.50 21.17 -25.39
N SER A 323 17.35 20.14 -25.58
CA SER A 323 18.38 20.12 -26.62
C SER A 323 18.01 19.26 -27.84
N THR A 324 18.33 19.77 -29.03
CA THR A 324 18.22 19.02 -30.29
C THR A 324 19.43 18.12 -30.59
N ASN A 325 20.52 18.19 -29.81
CA ASN A 325 21.73 17.37 -30.00
C ASN A 325 21.90 16.38 -28.84
N MET A 326 21.30 15.19 -29.02
CA MET A 326 21.06 14.20 -27.98
C MET A 326 22.30 13.35 -27.61
N GLU A 327 23.25 13.14 -28.53
CA GLU A 327 24.34 12.17 -28.33
C GLU A 327 25.36 12.61 -27.26
N THR A 328 25.77 13.88 -27.28
CA THR A 328 26.73 14.42 -26.30
C THR A 328 26.13 14.50 -24.91
N LEU A 329 24.85 14.88 -24.83
CA LEU A 329 24.11 15.05 -23.59
C LEU A 329 23.77 13.71 -22.91
N PHE A 330 23.54 12.66 -23.70
CA PHE A 330 23.35 11.31 -23.17
C PHE A 330 24.63 10.76 -22.51
N SER A 331 25.81 11.06 -23.08
CA SER A 331 27.10 10.67 -22.49
C SER A 331 27.34 11.34 -21.14
N ASP A 332 27.05 12.65 -21.03
CA ASP A 332 27.19 13.41 -19.80
C ASP A 332 26.23 12.88 -18.71
N LEU A 333 24.95 12.69 -19.07
CA LEU A 333 23.95 12.11 -18.17
C LEU A 333 24.33 10.71 -17.70
N TYR A 334 24.80 9.86 -18.63
CA TYR A 334 25.26 8.52 -18.31
C TYR A 334 26.46 8.52 -17.36
N SER A 335 27.39 9.45 -17.54
CA SER A 335 28.55 9.60 -16.64
C SER A 335 28.14 10.01 -15.21
N LEU A 336 27.16 10.93 -15.09
CA LEU A 336 26.61 11.39 -13.81
C LEU A 336 25.80 10.30 -13.10
N LEU A 337 25.03 9.50 -13.85
CA LEU A 337 24.33 8.33 -13.32
C LEU A 337 25.32 7.28 -12.80
N GLN A 338 26.38 7.00 -13.55
CA GLN A 338 27.43 6.08 -13.09
C GLN A 338 28.16 6.60 -11.84
N ALA A 339 28.44 7.90 -11.76
CA ALA A 339 29.03 8.51 -10.58
C ALA A 339 28.08 8.39 -9.37
N SER A 340 26.78 8.61 -9.56
CA SER A 340 25.75 8.48 -8.52
C SER A 340 25.66 7.05 -8.01
N GLN A 341 25.65 6.07 -8.90
CA GLN A 341 25.56 4.65 -8.55
C GLN A 341 26.76 4.17 -7.73
N ARG A 342 27.95 4.74 -7.92
CA ARG A 342 29.16 4.40 -7.14
C ARG A 342 29.13 4.95 -5.72
N LEU A 343 28.33 5.99 -5.45
CA LEU A 343 28.19 6.61 -4.13
C LEU A 343 27.10 5.95 -3.28
N LEU A 344 26.20 5.16 -3.87
CA LEU A 344 25.20 4.40 -3.13
C LEU A 344 25.90 3.29 -2.33
N PRO A 345 25.65 3.16 -1.02
CA PRO A 345 26.20 2.07 -0.22
C PRO A 345 25.67 0.75 -0.80
N LYS A 346 26.60 -0.12 -1.22
CA LYS A 346 26.25 -1.51 -1.55
C LYS A 346 25.77 -2.16 -0.27
N GLY A 347 24.45 -2.31 -0.13
CA GLY A 347 23.86 -3.05 0.97
C GLY A 347 24.45 -4.46 0.97
N ASN A 348 25.20 -4.80 2.01
CA ASN A 348 25.51 -6.19 2.30
C ASN A 348 24.20 -6.86 2.67
N MET A 349 23.83 -7.85 1.85
CA MET A 349 22.64 -8.69 1.99
C MET A 349 22.72 -9.55 3.25
#